data_AF-A0A6P1ZCR7-F1
#
_entry.id   AF-A0A6P1ZCR7-F1
#
_cell.length_a   1.000
_cell.length_b   1.000
_cell.length_c   1.000
_cell.angle_alpha   90.00
_cell.angle_beta   90.00
_cell.angle_gamma   90.00
#
_symmetry.space_group_name_H-M   'P 1'
#
loop_
_entity.id
_entity.type
_entity.pdbx_description
1 polymer ?
#
loop_
_entity_poly.entity_id
_entity_poly.type
_entity_poly.pdbx_seq_one_letter_code
_entity_poly.pdbx_strand_id
1 'polypeptide(L)' 'MTTKRKVARRKMSLLELATELGNVSKACKIMGYSRQQFYEIRR' A
#
# COMPACT_ATOMS: atom_id res chain seq x y z
N MET A 1 4.38 20.36 -5.85
CA MET A 1 4.66 18.91 -5.74
C MET A 1 3.63 18.14 -6.56
N THR A 2 4.05 17.42 -7.60
CA THR A 2 3.14 16.73 -8.53
C THR A 2 2.39 15.59 -7.83
N THR A 3 1.06 15.61 -7.88
CA THR A 3 0.14 14.66 -7.20
C THR A 3 0.48 13.20 -7.46
N LYS A 4 0.99 12.89 -8.67
CA LYS A 4 1.45 11.56 -9.06
C LYS A 4 2.56 11.00 -8.14
N ARG A 5 3.51 11.84 -7.72
CA ARG A 5 4.59 11.42 -6.79
C ARG A 5 4.06 11.07 -5.41
N LYS A 6 3.06 11.81 -4.91
CA LYS A 6 2.43 11.50 -3.61
C LYS A 6 1.68 10.17 -3.66
N VAL A 7 0.98 9.88 -4.75
CA VAL A 7 0.27 8.61 -4.96
C VAL A 7 1.26 7.44 -5.06
N ALA A 8 2.32 7.59 -5.85
CA ALA A 8 3.35 6.56 -5.98
C ALA A 8 4.01 6.25 -4.62
N ARG A 9 4.35 7.28 -3.83
CA ARG A 9 4.91 7.11 -2.48
C ARG A 9 3.95 6.37 -1.56
N ARG A 10 2.66 6.73 -1.54
CA ARG A 10 1.66 6.02 -0.73
C ARG A 10 1.52 4.53 -1.10
N LYS A 11 1.56 4.21 -2.40
CA LYS A 11 1.53 2.82 -2.88
C LYS A 11 2.75 2.03 -2.42
N MET A 12 3.95 2.63 -2.50
CA MET A 12 5.17 2.00 -1.98
C MET A 12 5.09 1.75 -0.47
N SER A 13 4.67 2.75 0.30
CA SER A 13 4.54 2.61 1.75
C SER A 13 3.56 1.51 2.16
N LEU A 14 2.53 1.22 1.36
CA LEU A 14 1.62 0.10 1.61
C LEU A 14 2.33 -1.26 1.45
N LEU A 15 3.19 -1.39 0.42
CA LEU A 15 3.96 -2.62 0.18
C LEU A 15 5.00 -2.84 1.28
N GLU A 16 5.73 -1.79 1.66
CA GLU A 16 6.72 -1.83 2.74
C GLU A 16 6.07 -2.21 4.08
N LEU A 17 4.94 -1.58 4.41
CA LEU A 17 4.21 -1.88 5.64
C LEU A 17 3.70 -3.32 5.69
N ALA A 18 3.24 -3.87 4.55
CA ALA A 18 2.79 -5.25 4.49
C ALA A 18 3.93 -6.25 4.74
N THR A 19 5.14 -5.94 4.24
CA THR A 19 6.35 -6.72 4.50
C THR A 19 6.77 -6.63 5.95
N GLU A 20 6.84 -5.42 6.53
CA GLU A 20 7.23 -5.22 7.93
C GLU A 20 6.28 -5.92 8.91
N LEU A 21 4.97 -5.88 8.63
CA LEU A 21 3.98 -6.54 9.46
C LEU A 21 3.84 -8.05 9.21
N GLY A 22 4.39 -8.56 8.10
CA GLY A 22 4.12 -9.92 7.61
C GLY A 22 2.63 -10.20 7.38
N ASN A 23 1.80 -9.16 7.24
CA ASN A 23 0.34 -9.28 7.20
C ASN A 23 -0.30 -8.22 6.30
N VAL A 24 -0.69 -8.66 5.10
CA VAL A 24 -1.33 -7.82 4.08
C VAL A 24 -2.66 -7.23 4.56
N SER A 25 -3.50 -8.02 5.22
CA SER A 25 -4.82 -7.55 5.70
C SER A 25 -4.69 -6.43 6.73
N LYS A 26 -3.72 -6.54 7.64
CA LYS A 26 -3.45 -5.53 8.67
C LYS A 26 -2.90 -4.25 8.05
N ALA A 27 -1.94 -4.35 7.13
CA ALA A 27 -1.39 -3.19 6.40
C ALA A 27 -2.47 -2.45 5.59
N CYS A 28 -3.32 -3.21 4.87
CA CYS A 28 -4.46 -2.69 4.13
C CYS A 28 -5.43 -1.92 5.03
N LYS A 29 -5.78 -2.48 6.20
CA LYS A 29 -6.67 -1.82 7.18
C LYS A 29 -6.07 -0.51 7.73
N ILE A 30 -4.78 -0.48 8.02
CA ILE A 30 -4.08 0.71 8.54
C ILE A 30 -4.04 1.83 7.48
N MET A 31 -3.73 1.46 6.23
CA MET A 31 -3.55 2.43 5.14
C MET A 31 -4.85 2.79 4.41
N GLY A 32 -5.98 2.13 4.73
CA GLY A 32 -7.28 2.37 4.10
C GLY A 32 -7.40 1.79 2.68
N TYR A 33 -6.68 0.70 2.39
CA TYR A 33 -6.77 -0.02 1.12
C TYR A 33 -7.53 -1.33 1.29
N SER A 34 -8.12 -1.82 0.19
CA SER A 34 -8.61 -3.19 0.11
C SER A 34 -7.49 -4.16 -0.25
N ARG A 35 -7.69 -5.45 0.06
CA ARG A 35 -6.77 -6.51 -0.36
C ARG A 35 -6.66 -6.60 -1.89
N GLN A 36 -7.74 -6.31 -2.61
CA GLN A 36 -7.73 -6.30 -4.07
C GLN A 36 -6.81 -5.20 -4.60
N GLN A 37 -6.95 -3.98 -4.09
CA GLN A 37 -6.08 -2.87 -4.45
C GLN A 37 -4.61 -3.14 -4.15
N PHE A 38 -4.31 -3.81 -3.03
CA PHE A 38 -2.93 -4.23 -2.72
C PHE A 38 -2.35 -5.10 -3.83
N TYR A 39 -3.08 -6.12 -4.28
CA TYR A 39 -2.60 -7.00 -5.34
C TYR A 39 -2.53 -6.31 -6.71
N GLU A 40 -3.39 -5.33 -6.98
CA GLU A 40 -3.28 -4.47 -8.17
C GLU A 40 -2.06 -3.54 -8.12
N ILE A 41 -1.69 -3.06 -6.93
CA ILE A 41 -0.49 -2.22 -6.70
C ILE A 41 0.79 -3.05 -6.80
N ARG A 42 0.75 -4.32 -6.38
CA ARG A 42 1.88 -5.24 -6.42
C ARG A 42 2.15 -5.80 -7.83
N ARG A 43 1.13 -5.83 -8.70
CA ARG A 43 1.26 -6.20 -10.12
C ARG A 43 2.09 -5.15 -10.86
#